data_AF-A0A8T6P987-F1
#
_entry.id   AF-A0A8T6P987-F1
#
_cell.length_a   1.000
_cell.length_b   1.000
_cell.length_c   1.000
_cell.angle_alpha   90.00
_cell.angle_beta   90.00
_cell.angle_gamma   90.00
#
_symmetry.space_group_name_H-M   'P 1'
#
loop_
_entity.id
_entity.type
_entity.pdbx_description
1 polymer ?
#
loop_
_entity_poly.entity_id
_entity_poly.type
_entity_poly.pdbx_seq_one_letter_code
_entity_poly.pdbx_strand_id
1 'polypeptide(L)'
;MTLIDFEDLERRYQAAYDARENNRIGFENFENAVANLTGVDAEGRQWRIDRDGHWRRREGELWIEDTPPHRVEEPSVGFGAWFAQNWGYGLVGVSGATLVIALVFLLIVLGSGFGQQAETSETALPTLAPVINPPLETKDLPQETPSAPTLDPTQVEPTALPPQLRDERDIPMVLVPEGSFMMGSDEDEIAYAYEMCETIMTFTGVPAESSICPDQGFEWEGPTREVFVSAFYIDQFEVTHETYAAFLRDQGNQLE
;
A
#
# COMPACT_ATOMS: atom_id res chain seq x y z
N MET A 1 4.07 38.78 -6.99
CA MET A 1 3.43 37.64 -6.32
C MET A 1 2.07 37.51 -6.96
N THR A 2 1.82 36.43 -7.70
CA THR A 2 0.56 36.23 -8.43
C THR A 2 -0.47 35.72 -7.44
N LEU A 3 -1.65 36.34 -7.40
CA LEU A 3 -2.77 35.83 -6.62
C LEU A 3 -3.08 34.41 -7.09
N ILE A 4 -3.10 33.46 -6.16
CA ILE A 4 -3.35 32.06 -6.46
C ILE A 4 -4.81 31.87 -6.86
N ASP A 5 -5.02 31.11 -7.92
CA ASP A 5 -6.31 30.50 -8.23
C ASP A 5 -6.28 29.08 -7.67
N PHE A 6 -7.00 28.84 -6.56
CA PHE A 6 -7.00 27.55 -5.89
C PHE A 6 -7.52 26.43 -6.81
N GLU A 7 -8.48 26.74 -7.68
CA GLU A 7 -9.02 25.78 -8.65
C GLU A 7 -7.98 25.41 -9.71
N ASP A 8 -7.12 26.36 -10.13
CA ASP A 8 -6.01 26.05 -11.03
C ASP A 8 -4.96 25.16 -10.37
N LEU A 9 -4.60 25.42 -9.10
CA LEU A 9 -3.66 24.54 -8.38
C LEU A 9 -4.21 23.13 -8.24
N GLU A 10 -5.47 22.99 -7.85
CA GLU A 10 -6.12 21.69 -7.69
C GLU A 10 -6.21 20.97 -9.04
N ARG A 11 -6.57 21.66 -10.12
CA ARG A 11 -6.54 21.10 -11.47
C ARG A 11 -5.15 20.62 -11.88
N ARG A 12 -4.09 21.38 -11.55
CA ARG A 12 -2.71 20.99 -11.85
C ARG A 12 -2.23 19.81 -11.00
N TYR A 13 -2.65 19.74 -9.74
CA TYR A 13 -2.42 18.58 -8.88
C TYR A 13 -3.09 17.33 -9.46
N GLN A 14 -4.38 17.41 -9.80
CA GLN A 14 -5.11 16.29 -10.40
C GLN A 14 -4.47 15.83 -11.71
N ALA A 15 -4.04 16.76 -12.58
CA ALA A 15 -3.33 16.39 -13.81
C ALA A 15 -2.00 15.65 -13.56
N ALA A 16 -1.26 16.03 -12.51
CA ALA A 16 -0.04 15.31 -12.11
C ALA A 16 -0.36 13.94 -11.50
N TYR A 17 -1.40 13.85 -10.68
CA TYR A 17 -1.88 12.60 -10.09
C TYR A 17 -2.33 11.61 -11.17
N ASP A 18 -3.19 12.05 -12.11
CA ASP A 18 -3.64 11.27 -13.26
C ASP A 18 -2.45 10.80 -14.11
N ALA A 19 -1.47 11.67 -14.34
CA ALA A 19 -0.28 11.31 -15.09
C ALA A 19 0.52 10.21 -14.38
N ARG A 20 0.62 10.25 -13.05
CA ARG A 20 1.28 9.22 -12.25
C ARG A 20 0.48 7.91 -12.22
N GLU A 21 -0.82 7.97 -12.01
CA GLU A 21 -1.70 6.77 -12.00
C GLU A 21 -1.68 6.03 -13.35
N ASN A 22 -1.55 6.78 -14.45
CA ASN A 22 -1.43 6.23 -15.80
C ASN A 22 0.01 5.93 -16.23
N ASN A 23 0.98 5.90 -15.31
CA ASN A 23 2.41 5.67 -15.57
C ASN A 23 3.03 6.57 -16.67
N ARG A 24 2.49 7.78 -16.86
CA ARG A 24 3.03 8.78 -17.80
C ARG A 24 4.19 9.56 -17.23
N ILE A 25 4.25 9.67 -15.90
CA ILE A 25 5.37 10.27 -15.16
C ILE A 25 5.76 9.33 -14.02
N GLY A 26 7.06 9.21 -13.77
CA GLY A 26 7.59 8.53 -12.60
C GLY A 26 7.28 9.26 -11.29
N PHE A 27 7.51 8.59 -10.16
CA PHE A 27 7.23 9.11 -8.83
C PHE A 27 7.97 10.42 -8.53
N GLU A 28 9.25 10.52 -8.88
CA GLU A 28 10.06 11.73 -8.68
C GLU A 28 9.51 12.94 -9.49
N ASN A 29 9.13 12.70 -10.75
CA ASN A 29 8.50 13.73 -11.58
C ASN A 29 7.15 14.20 -11.00
N PHE A 30 6.41 13.29 -10.37
CA PHE A 30 5.20 13.65 -9.63
C PHE A 30 5.52 14.49 -8.38
N GLU A 31 6.47 14.08 -7.54
CA GLU A 31 6.87 14.86 -6.35
C GLU A 31 7.38 16.25 -6.74
N ASN A 32 8.23 16.34 -7.78
CA ASN A 32 8.71 17.61 -8.32
C ASN A 32 7.56 18.47 -8.88
N ALA A 33 6.57 17.86 -9.54
CA ALA A 33 5.40 18.58 -10.03
C ALA A 33 4.58 19.16 -8.86
N VAL A 34 4.32 18.36 -7.82
CA VAL A 34 3.53 18.77 -6.65
C VAL A 34 4.26 19.77 -5.76
N ALA A 35 5.57 19.60 -5.54
CA ALA A 35 6.39 20.50 -4.71
C ALA A 35 6.40 21.95 -5.22
N ASN A 36 6.23 22.12 -6.54
CA ASN A 36 6.16 23.43 -7.20
C ASN A 36 4.74 24.02 -7.22
N LEU A 37 3.71 23.32 -6.74
CA LEU A 37 2.35 23.83 -6.62
C LEU A 37 2.21 24.69 -5.37
N THR A 38 2.72 25.91 -5.46
CA THR A 38 2.60 26.93 -4.42
C THR A 38 1.90 28.18 -4.95
N GLY A 39 1.27 28.94 -4.05
CA GLY A 39 0.77 30.27 -4.39
C GLY A 39 0.34 31.05 -3.16
N VAL A 40 -0.16 32.27 -3.39
CA VAL A 40 -0.49 33.23 -2.34
C VAL A 40 -1.90 33.74 -2.49
N ASP A 41 -2.68 33.72 -1.41
CA ASP A 41 -4.04 34.21 -1.42
C ASP A 41 -4.15 35.75 -1.31
N ALA A 42 -5.39 36.25 -1.26
CA ALA A 42 -5.67 37.68 -1.15
C ALA A 42 -5.21 38.31 0.17
N GLU A 43 -4.97 37.50 1.20
CA GLU A 43 -4.49 37.94 2.51
C GLU A 43 -2.96 37.85 2.61
N GLY A 44 -2.27 37.43 1.55
CA GLY A 44 -0.82 37.27 1.54
C GLY A 44 -0.33 35.95 2.17
N ARG A 45 -1.21 35.00 2.47
CA ARG A 45 -0.84 33.70 3.05
C ARG A 45 -0.37 32.76 1.94
N GLN A 46 0.71 32.03 2.19
CA GLN A 46 1.23 31.04 1.23
C GLN A 46 0.52 29.70 1.42
N TRP A 47 0.17 29.07 0.31
CA TRP A 47 -0.55 27.80 0.23
C TRP A 47 0.18 26.83 -0.70
N ARG A 48 0.05 25.53 -0.42
CA ARG A 48 0.45 24.43 -1.30
C ARG A 48 -0.43 23.21 -1.10
N ILE A 49 -0.42 22.30 -2.07
CA ILE A 49 -0.99 20.95 -1.93
C ILE A 49 0.19 20.00 -1.70
N ASP A 50 0.10 19.11 -0.71
CA ASP A 50 1.13 18.08 -0.50
C ASP A 50 0.90 16.85 -1.38
N ARG A 51 1.81 15.87 -1.30
CA ARG A 51 1.73 14.64 -2.12
C ARG A 51 0.46 13.84 -1.88
N ASP A 52 -0.09 13.92 -0.67
CA ASP A 52 -1.26 13.17 -0.22
C ASP A 52 -2.57 13.91 -0.59
N GLY A 53 -2.47 15.08 -1.21
CA GLY A 53 -3.61 15.88 -1.66
C GLY A 53 -4.15 16.81 -0.57
N HIS A 54 -3.47 16.94 0.56
CA HIS A 54 -3.90 17.84 1.63
C HIS A 54 -3.40 19.26 1.38
N TRP A 55 -4.29 20.22 1.61
CA TRP A 55 -3.93 21.62 1.60
C TRP A 55 -3.10 21.98 2.82
N ARG A 56 -2.02 22.72 2.58
CA ARG A 56 -1.13 23.23 3.63
C ARG A 56 -0.98 24.74 3.50
N ARG A 57 -1.10 25.45 4.63
CA ARG A 57 -0.80 26.88 4.74
C ARG A 57 0.54 27.07 5.45
N ARG A 58 1.33 28.07 5.00
CA ARG A 58 2.59 28.42 5.65
C ARG A 58 2.36 29.30 6.87
N GLU A 59 2.90 28.88 8.02
CA GLU A 59 3.02 29.66 9.26
C GLU A 59 4.48 29.73 9.68
N GLY A 60 5.13 30.88 9.42
CA GLY A 60 6.57 31.02 9.60
C GLY A 60 7.34 30.07 8.68
N GLU A 61 8.07 29.11 9.26
CA GLU A 61 8.81 28.07 8.52
C GLU A 61 8.07 26.74 8.42
N LEU A 62 6.90 26.62 9.05
CA LEU A 62 6.12 25.39 9.07
C LEU A 62 4.98 25.44 8.05
N TRP A 63 4.68 24.28 7.48
CA TRP A 63 3.49 24.04 6.68
C TRP A 63 2.48 23.27 7.52
N ILE A 64 1.36 23.90 7.85
CA ILE A 64 0.29 23.29 8.65
C ILE A 64 -0.87 22.90 7.74
N GLU A 65 -1.58 21.83 8.07
CA GLU A 65 -2.83 21.50 7.39
C GLU A 65 -3.85 22.59 7.63
N ASP A 66 -4.47 23.10 6.56
CA ASP A 66 -5.50 24.10 6.66
C ASP A 66 -6.41 24.03 5.43
N THR A 67 -7.61 24.59 5.54
CA THR A 67 -8.55 24.64 4.43
C THR A 67 -8.37 25.96 3.68
N PRO A 68 -8.08 25.94 2.36
CA PRO A 68 -7.95 27.17 1.60
C PRO A 68 -9.27 27.95 1.68
N PRO A 69 -9.21 29.30 1.70
CA PRO A 69 -10.43 30.08 1.61
C PRO A 69 -11.09 29.75 0.28
N HIS A 70 -12.15 28.93 0.32
CA HIS A 70 -13.01 28.76 -0.85
C HIS A 70 -13.43 30.16 -1.28
N ARG A 71 -13.29 30.46 -2.58
CA ARG A 71 -13.90 31.66 -3.13
C ARG A 71 -15.33 31.65 -2.62
N VAL A 72 -15.70 32.64 -1.80
CA VAL A 72 -17.07 32.83 -1.35
C VAL A 72 -17.87 32.73 -2.63
N GLU A 73 -18.62 31.62 -2.78
CA GLU A 73 -19.43 31.41 -3.96
C GLU A 73 -20.22 32.71 -4.12
N GLU A 74 -20.08 33.38 -5.26
CA GLU A 74 -20.94 34.53 -5.55
C GLU A 74 -22.36 34.09 -5.19
N PRO A 75 -23.09 34.88 -4.37
CA PRO A 75 -24.32 34.41 -3.73
C PRO A 75 -25.17 33.75 -4.80
N SER A 76 -25.20 32.41 -4.73
CA SER A 76 -25.98 31.61 -5.66
C SER A 76 -27.38 32.19 -5.60
N VAL A 77 -27.90 32.57 -6.76
CA VAL A 77 -29.19 33.23 -6.90
C VAL A 77 -30.19 32.46 -6.02
N GLY A 78 -30.67 33.15 -4.98
CA GLY A 78 -31.00 32.60 -3.66
C GLY A 78 -31.68 31.23 -3.60
N PHE A 79 -31.20 30.42 -2.64
CA PHE A 79 -31.93 29.33 -1.98
C PHE A 79 -33.38 29.72 -1.56
N GLY A 80 -33.64 31.02 -1.37
CA GLY A 80 -34.99 31.56 -1.16
C GLY A 80 -35.97 31.37 -2.33
N ALA A 81 -35.50 31.30 -3.58
CA ALA A 81 -36.35 31.05 -4.74
C ALA A 81 -36.78 29.56 -4.85
N TRP A 82 -35.91 28.64 -4.45
CA TRP A 82 -36.22 27.21 -4.37
C TRP A 82 -37.17 26.90 -3.19
N PHE A 83 -36.98 27.54 -2.04
CA PHE A 83 -37.84 27.34 -0.86
C PHE A 83 -39.29 27.80 -1.07
N ALA A 84 -39.51 28.87 -1.84
CA ALA A 84 -40.86 29.35 -2.18
C ALA A 84 -41.66 28.35 -3.03
N GLN A 85 -40.98 27.44 -3.75
CA GLN A 85 -41.63 26.49 -4.67
C GLN A 85 -41.86 25.10 -4.06
N ASN A 86 -41.17 24.73 -2.97
CA ASN A 86 -41.18 23.38 -2.40
C ASN A 86 -41.68 23.26 -0.94
N TRP A 87 -42.25 24.32 -0.37
CA TRP A 87 -42.77 24.37 1.02
C TRP A 87 -43.80 23.27 1.39
N GLY A 88 -44.49 22.66 0.42
CA GLY A 88 -45.52 21.65 0.68
C GLY A 88 -45.03 20.33 1.27
N TYR A 89 -43.76 19.97 1.12
CA TYR A 89 -43.22 18.66 1.54
C TYR A 89 -42.41 18.68 2.85
N GLY A 90 -42.10 19.86 3.40
CA GLY A 90 -41.17 19.99 4.53
C GLY A 90 -41.70 19.58 5.90
N LEU A 91 -43.01 19.52 6.10
CA LEU A 91 -43.60 19.27 7.43
C LEU A 91 -43.75 17.79 7.81
N VAL A 92 -43.59 16.85 6.87
CA VAL A 92 -43.72 15.40 7.16
C VAL A 92 -42.34 14.74 7.36
N GLY A 93 -41.27 15.28 6.78
CA GLY A 93 -39.93 14.67 6.85
C GLY A 93 -39.16 14.91 8.16
N VAL A 94 -39.34 16.08 8.79
CA VAL A 94 -38.52 16.50 9.95
C VAL A 94 -38.88 15.74 11.24
N SER A 95 -40.13 15.27 11.38
CA SER A 95 -40.55 14.45 12.52
C SER A 95 -40.01 13.01 12.49
N GLY A 96 -39.68 12.47 11.31
CA GLY A 96 -39.14 11.12 11.19
C GLY A 96 -37.66 11.03 11.58
N ALA A 97 -36.84 11.97 11.10
CA ALA A 97 -35.39 11.95 11.33
C ALA A 97 -35.02 12.16 12.81
N THR A 98 -35.76 13.01 13.53
CA THR A 98 -35.53 13.27 14.96
C THR A 98 -35.82 12.05 15.83
N LEU A 99 -36.82 11.24 15.48
CA LEU A 99 -37.18 10.02 16.21
C LEU A 99 -36.12 8.92 16.04
N VAL A 100 -35.54 8.78 14.85
CA VAL A 100 -34.48 7.79 14.57
C VAL A 100 -33.20 8.13 15.32
N ILE A 101 -32.79 9.41 15.33
CA ILE A 101 -31.57 9.85 16.04
C ILE A 101 -31.70 9.61 17.55
N ALA A 102 -32.86 9.89 18.15
CA ALA A 102 -33.10 9.64 19.56
C ALA A 102 -33.01 8.14 19.93
N LEU A 103 -33.48 7.27 19.03
CA LEU A 103 -33.50 5.82 19.25
C LEU A 103 -32.10 5.19 19.12
N VAL A 104 -31.29 5.69 18.19
CA VAL A 104 -29.87 5.30 18.07
C VAL A 104 -29.06 5.72 19.29
N PHE A 105 -29.28 6.93 19.80
CA PHE A 105 -28.60 7.41 21.01
C PHE A 105 -28.96 6.58 22.25
N LEU A 106 -30.23 6.16 22.37
CA LEU A 106 -30.68 5.29 23.47
C LEU A 106 -29.99 3.92 23.46
N LEU A 107 -29.77 3.34 22.26
CA LEU A 107 -29.11 2.05 22.09
C LEU A 107 -27.61 2.10 22.44
N ILE A 108 -26.93 3.21 22.14
CA ILE A 108 -25.50 3.39 22.48
C ILE A 108 -25.32 3.49 24.00
N VAL A 109 -26.18 4.25 24.68
CA VAL A 109 -26.06 4.45 26.14
C VAL A 109 -26.40 3.19 26.94
N LEU A 110 -27.29 2.33 26.43
CA LEU A 110 -27.65 1.05 27.07
C LEU A 110 -26.68 -0.10 26.71
N GLY A 111 -25.86 0.04 25.67
CA GLY A 111 -24.97 -1.02 25.18
C GLY A 111 -23.53 -0.97 25.70
N SER A 112 -23.06 0.14 26.25
CA SER A 112 -21.67 0.30 26.70
C SER A 112 -21.48 -0.11 28.17
N GLY A 113 -21.56 -1.41 28.43
CA GLY A 113 -21.03 -2.05 29.63
C GLY A 113 -20.28 -3.33 29.22
N PHE A 114 -19.08 -3.53 29.77
CA PHE A 114 -18.03 -4.51 29.39
C PHE A 114 -17.14 -4.03 28.22
N GLY A 115 -15.81 -4.02 28.30
CA GLY A 115 -14.93 -4.43 29.38
C GLY A 115 -13.45 -4.23 29.00
N GLN A 116 -12.65 -4.05 30.06
CA GLN A 116 -11.25 -4.44 30.28
C GLN A 116 -10.08 -3.97 29.39
N GLN A 117 -9.15 -3.34 30.10
CA GLN A 117 -7.68 -3.33 29.98
C GLN A 117 -7.06 -4.38 29.04
N ALA A 118 -6.15 -3.92 28.19
CA ALA A 118 -5.02 -4.71 27.72
C ALA A 118 -3.74 -4.16 28.37
N GLU A 119 -3.09 -4.99 29.18
CA GLU A 119 -1.76 -4.78 29.71
C GLU A 119 -0.72 -4.84 28.58
N THR A 120 0.18 -3.87 28.58
CA THR A 120 1.40 -3.85 27.77
C THR A 120 2.38 -4.90 28.29
N SER A 121 2.68 -5.92 27.48
CA SER A 121 3.72 -6.91 27.72
C SER A 121 4.95 -6.56 26.88
N GLU A 122 6.06 -6.21 27.55
CA GLU A 122 7.38 -6.05 26.93
C GLU A 122 7.87 -7.41 26.41
N THR A 123 8.17 -7.47 25.11
CA THR A 123 8.81 -8.61 24.46
C THR A 123 10.31 -8.36 24.37
N ALA A 124 11.10 -9.18 25.06
CA ALA A 124 12.56 -9.17 24.95
C ALA A 124 13.00 -9.81 23.61
N LEU A 125 13.94 -9.17 22.91
CA LEU A 125 14.55 -9.70 21.69
C LEU A 125 15.46 -10.91 21.99
N PRO A 126 15.32 -12.04 21.29
CA PRO A 126 16.32 -13.10 21.31
C PRO A 126 17.53 -12.72 20.44
N THR A 127 18.72 -12.98 20.99
CA THR A 127 20.01 -12.90 20.30
C THR A 127 20.18 -14.13 19.41
N LEU A 128 20.24 -13.94 18.09
CA LEU A 128 20.43 -15.02 17.12
C LEU A 128 21.85 -15.62 17.21
N ALA A 129 21.93 -16.95 17.31
CA ALA A 129 23.16 -17.71 17.15
C ALA A 129 23.49 -17.93 15.66
N PRO A 130 24.78 -18.11 15.31
CA PRO A 130 25.20 -18.27 13.91
C PRO A 130 24.79 -19.64 13.33
N VAL A 131 24.02 -19.61 12.24
CA VAL A 131 23.64 -20.79 11.45
C VAL A 131 24.80 -21.22 10.56
N ILE A 132 25.31 -22.43 10.77
CA ILE A 132 26.32 -23.08 9.93
C ILE A 132 25.58 -23.91 8.88
N ASN A 133 25.57 -23.44 7.63
CA ASN A 133 25.02 -24.21 6.50
C ASN A 133 25.95 -25.38 6.13
N PRO A 134 25.47 -26.64 6.07
CA PRO A 134 26.23 -27.75 5.52
C PRO A 134 26.33 -27.67 3.98
N PRO A 135 27.38 -28.27 3.39
CA PRO A 135 27.59 -28.25 1.94
C PRO A 135 26.55 -29.09 1.19
N LEU A 136 26.02 -28.51 0.11
CA LEU A 136 25.05 -29.11 -0.79
C LEU A 136 25.73 -30.19 -1.66
N GLU A 137 25.46 -31.47 -1.35
CA GLU A 137 25.98 -32.61 -2.09
C GLU A 137 25.19 -32.80 -3.40
N THR A 138 25.83 -32.49 -4.52
CA THR A 138 25.29 -32.67 -5.87
C THR A 138 25.35 -34.15 -6.24
N LYS A 139 24.18 -34.80 -6.28
CA LYS A 139 24.05 -36.21 -6.68
C LYS A 139 23.77 -36.31 -8.18
N ASP A 140 24.77 -36.77 -8.93
CA ASP A 140 24.64 -37.13 -10.35
C ASP A 140 23.54 -38.19 -10.57
N LEU A 141 22.67 -37.94 -11.54
CA LEU A 141 21.65 -38.88 -12.02
C LEU A 141 22.09 -39.54 -13.33
N PRO A 142 22.05 -40.88 -13.46
CA PRO A 142 22.40 -41.58 -14.69
C PRO A 142 21.21 -41.78 -15.64
N GLN A 143 21.49 -41.48 -16.91
CA GLN A 143 21.34 -42.30 -18.13
C GLN A 143 19.99 -42.95 -18.51
N GLU A 144 19.67 -42.72 -19.78
CA GLU A 144 18.52 -43.07 -20.62
C GLU A 144 17.95 -44.49 -20.47
N THR A 145 16.60 -44.55 -20.51
CA THR A 145 15.74 -45.74 -20.48
C THR A 145 14.90 -45.80 -21.78
N PRO A 146 14.63 -47.00 -22.34
CA PRO A 146 14.28 -47.18 -23.75
C PRO A 146 12.82 -46.84 -24.12
N SER A 147 12.63 -46.49 -25.39
CA SER A 147 11.35 -46.13 -26.01
C SER A 147 10.29 -47.22 -25.88
N ALA A 148 9.23 -46.92 -25.13
CA ALA A 148 7.98 -47.69 -25.07
C ALA A 148 7.06 -47.35 -26.26
N PRO A 149 6.18 -48.28 -26.69
CA PRO A 149 5.27 -48.06 -27.81
C PRO A 149 4.27 -46.92 -27.53
N THR A 150 4.18 -46.01 -28.48
CA THR A 150 3.24 -44.88 -28.54
C THR A 150 1.80 -45.39 -28.55
N LEU A 151 1.16 -45.36 -27.39
CA LEU A 151 -0.30 -45.37 -27.31
C LEU A 151 -0.79 -43.95 -27.62
N ASP A 152 -1.77 -43.84 -28.50
CA ASP A 152 -2.45 -42.59 -28.84
C ASP A 152 -2.92 -41.93 -27.53
N PRO A 153 -2.41 -40.74 -27.16
CA PRO A 153 -2.83 -40.08 -25.95
C PRO A 153 -4.26 -39.58 -26.17
N THR A 154 -5.21 -40.26 -25.52
CA THR A 154 -6.52 -39.67 -25.24
C THR A 154 -6.25 -38.33 -24.57
N GLN A 155 -6.51 -37.23 -25.29
CA GLN A 155 -6.35 -35.87 -24.82
C GLN A 155 -7.29 -35.67 -23.63
N VAL A 156 -6.77 -35.90 -22.43
CA VAL A 156 -7.46 -35.55 -21.19
C VAL A 156 -7.40 -34.03 -21.12
N GLU A 157 -8.56 -33.39 -21.23
CA GLU A 157 -8.68 -31.96 -21.03
C GLU A 157 -8.10 -31.63 -19.64
N PRO A 158 -7.11 -30.73 -19.53
CA PRO A 158 -6.49 -30.43 -18.25
C PRO A 158 -7.56 -29.94 -17.27
N THR A 159 -7.77 -30.68 -16.19
CA THR A 159 -8.64 -30.23 -15.11
C THR A 159 -8.08 -28.92 -14.58
N ALA A 160 -8.86 -27.84 -14.70
CA ALA A 160 -8.48 -26.54 -14.18
C ALA A 160 -8.20 -26.64 -12.67
N LEU A 161 -7.04 -26.12 -12.24
CA LEU A 161 -6.65 -26.08 -10.83
C LEU A 161 -7.60 -25.13 -10.06
N PRO A 162 -8.01 -25.47 -8.82
CA PRO A 162 -8.84 -24.57 -8.03
C PRO A 162 -8.08 -23.28 -7.67
N PRO A 163 -8.75 -22.11 -7.64
CA PRO A 163 -8.07 -20.83 -7.37
C PRO A 163 -7.53 -20.72 -5.94
N GLN A 164 -8.08 -21.52 -5.02
CA GLN A 164 -7.66 -21.60 -3.63
C GLN A 164 -7.73 -23.04 -3.16
N LEU A 165 -6.81 -23.44 -2.29
CA LEU A 165 -6.87 -24.69 -1.56
C LEU A 165 -6.41 -24.48 -0.13
N ARG A 166 -6.54 -25.53 0.68
CA ARG A 166 -5.89 -25.62 1.99
C ARG A 166 -4.89 -26.76 1.98
N ASP A 167 -3.72 -26.54 2.56
CA ASP A 167 -2.69 -27.58 2.69
C ASP A 167 -3.10 -28.65 3.73
N GLU A 168 -2.22 -29.61 3.98
CA GLU A 168 -2.45 -30.68 4.96
C GLU A 168 -2.62 -30.18 6.41
N ARG A 169 -2.23 -28.93 6.68
CA ARG A 169 -2.33 -28.26 7.98
C ARG A 169 -3.44 -27.21 8.01
N ASP A 170 -4.36 -27.26 7.04
CA ASP A 170 -5.48 -26.34 6.89
C ASP A 170 -5.05 -24.88 6.61
N ILE A 171 -3.84 -24.65 6.09
CA ILE A 171 -3.35 -23.30 5.76
C ILE A 171 -3.89 -22.87 4.38
N PRO A 172 -4.55 -21.70 4.26
CA PRO A 172 -5.07 -21.22 2.98
C PRO A 172 -3.93 -20.84 2.02
N MET A 173 -3.97 -21.41 0.82
CA MET A 173 -3.04 -21.10 -0.26
C MET A 173 -3.81 -20.58 -1.48
N VAL A 174 -3.16 -19.70 -2.25
CA VAL A 174 -3.71 -19.13 -3.48
C VAL A 174 -2.96 -19.65 -4.70
N LEU A 175 -3.70 -19.96 -5.77
CA LEU A 175 -3.12 -20.36 -7.05
C LEU A 175 -2.48 -19.14 -7.73
N VAL A 176 -1.19 -19.22 -7.98
CA VAL A 176 -0.49 -18.36 -8.95
C VAL A 176 -0.55 -19.10 -10.30
N PRO A 177 -1.29 -18.57 -11.28
CA PRO A 177 -1.41 -19.24 -12.58
C PRO A 177 -0.07 -19.28 -13.30
N GLU A 178 0.11 -20.25 -14.18
CA GLU A 178 1.28 -20.29 -15.03
C GLU A 178 1.32 -19.10 -15.98
N GLY A 179 2.51 -18.60 -16.26
CA GLY A 179 2.68 -17.47 -17.16
C GLY A 179 4.09 -16.90 -17.15
N SER A 180 4.29 -15.95 -18.07
CA SER A 180 5.48 -15.10 -18.09
C SER A 180 5.22 -13.79 -17.37
N PHE A 181 6.22 -13.29 -16.65
CA PHE A 181 6.23 -11.93 -16.10
C PHE A 181 7.63 -11.33 -16.16
N MET A 182 7.73 -10.01 -16.02
CA MET A 182 9.01 -9.31 -15.94
C MET A 182 9.52 -9.34 -14.49
N MET A 183 10.66 -10.00 -14.26
CA MET A 183 11.33 -10.07 -12.96
C MET A 183 12.57 -9.19 -12.96
N GLY A 184 12.80 -8.50 -11.85
CA GLY A 184 13.98 -7.67 -11.62
C GLY A 184 13.79 -6.22 -12.05
N SER A 185 14.66 -5.37 -11.53
CA SER A 185 14.59 -3.91 -11.67
C SER A 185 15.47 -3.44 -12.84
N ASP A 186 15.08 -2.36 -13.49
CA ASP A 186 15.91 -1.74 -14.54
C ASP A 186 16.96 -0.78 -13.93
N GLU A 187 17.84 -0.24 -14.78
CA GLU A 187 18.93 0.64 -14.31
C GLU A 187 18.40 1.92 -13.64
N ASP A 188 17.25 2.45 -14.09
CA ASP A 188 16.66 3.68 -13.54
C ASP A 188 16.00 3.40 -12.19
N GLU A 189 15.29 2.27 -12.04
CA GLU A 189 14.72 1.81 -10.77
C GLU A 189 15.81 1.52 -9.72
N ILE A 190 16.92 0.89 -10.13
CA ILE A 190 18.07 0.64 -9.25
C ILE A 190 18.72 1.97 -8.83
N ALA A 191 18.92 2.90 -9.75
CA ALA A 191 19.46 4.22 -9.43
C ALA A 191 18.56 4.97 -8.43
N TYR A 192 17.24 4.90 -8.63
CA TYR A 192 16.25 5.47 -7.71
C TYR A 192 16.33 4.85 -6.31
N ALA A 193 16.53 3.53 -6.20
CA ALA A 193 16.71 2.87 -4.91
C ALA A 193 17.95 3.38 -4.15
N TYR A 194 19.07 3.60 -4.85
CA TYR A 194 20.27 4.21 -4.24
C TYR A 194 19.99 5.64 -3.76
N GLU A 195 19.35 6.48 -4.58
CA GLU A 195 19.02 7.85 -4.21
C GLU A 195 18.10 7.91 -2.98
N MET A 196 17.07 7.06 -2.94
CA MET A 196 16.17 6.97 -1.81
C MET A 196 16.91 6.52 -0.54
N CYS A 197 17.82 5.56 -0.66
CA CYS A 197 18.65 5.12 0.46
C CYS A 197 19.54 6.26 0.98
N GLU A 198 20.27 6.97 0.10
CA GLU A 198 21.10 8.11 0.49
C GLU A 198 20.29 9.22 1.18
N THR A 199 19.08 9.46 0.69
CA THR A 199 18.15 10.43 1.28
C THR A 199 17.73 10.06 2.70
N ILE A 200 17.34 8.80 2.92
CA ILE A 200 16.95 8.29 4.25
C ILE A 200 18.15 8.35 5.22
N MET A 201 19.34 7.96 4.77
CA MET A 201 20.54 7.96 5.59
C MET A 201 20.95 9.38 5.98
N THR A 202 20.87 10.33 5.04
CA THR A 202 21.11 11.75 5.32
C THR A 202 20.09 12.29 6.33
N PHE A 203 18.82 11.94 6.18
CA PHE A 203 17.75 12.37 7.11
C PHE A 203 17.97 11.83 8.54
N THR A 204 18.50 10.61 8.67
CA THR A 204 18.82 10.00 9.97
C THR A 204 20.15 10.49 10.56
N GLY A 205 20.84 11.43 9.90
CA GLY A 205 22.09 12.02 10.37
C GLY A 205 23.32 11.12 10.16
N VAL A 206 23.19 10.06 9.35
CA VAL A 206 24.32 9.24 8.95
C VAL A 206 24.99 9.92 7.76
N PRO A 207 26.30 10.25 7.82
CA PRO A 207 26.97 10.90 6.71
C PRO A 207 27.03 9.95 5.51
N ALA A 208 26.90 10.50 4.29
CA ALA A 208 26.82 9.72 3.04
C ALA A 208 28.02 8.77 2.86
N GLU A 209 29.21 9.17 3.30
CA GLU A 209 30.44 8.37 3.30
C GLU A 209 30.44 7.17 4.25
N SER A 210 29.49 7.14 5.21
CA SER A 210 29.21 6.00 6.10
C SER A 210 27.88 5.33 5.74
N SER A 211 27.24 5.71 4.63
CA SER A 211 26.01 5.07 4.20
C SER A 211 26.32 3.67 3.68
N ILE A 212 25.56 2.69 4.14
CA ILE A 212 25.61 1.31 3.68
C ILE A 212 24.94 1.12 2.31
N CYS A 213 24.51 2.21 1.68
CA CYS A 213 23.68 2.20 0.47
C CYS A 213 24.38 1.52 -0.72
N PRO A 214 25.64 1.85 -1.06
CA PRO A 214 26.37 1.16 -2.14
C PRO A 214 26.54 -0.35 -1.89
N ASP A 215 26.57 -0.77 -0.62
CA ASP A 215 26.82 -2.16 -0.22
C ASP A 215 25.53 -2.98 -0.02
N GLN A 216 24.34 -2.40 -0.28
CA GLN A 216 23.05 -3.12 -0.13
C GLN A 216 22.81 -4.16 -1.24
N GLY A 217 23.61 -4.18 -2.31
CA GLY A 217 23.46 -5.15 -3.39
C GLY A 217 22.26 -4.87 -4.31
N PHE A 218 21.82 -3.61 -4.44
CA PHE A 218 20.72 -3.27 -5.36
C PHE A 218 21.05 -3.63 -6.82
N GLU A 219 22.33 -3.73 -7.18
CA GLU A 219 22.75 -4.23 -8.48
C GLU A 219 22.35 -5.71 -8.73
N TRP A 220 21.98 -6.47 -7.69
CA TRP A 220 21.48 -7.84 -7.81
C TRP A 220 19.98 -7.92 -8.07
N GLU A 221 19.26 -6.81 -7.98
CA GLU A 221 17.84 -6.76 -8.35
C GLU A 221 17.65 -6.78 -9.87
N GLY A 222 18.67 -6.36 -10.63
CA GLY A 222 18.63 -6.35 -12.09
C GLY A 222 19.28 -7.58 -12.76
N PRO A 223 19.27 -7.62 -14.10
CA PRO A 223 18.44 -6.78 -14.97
C PRO A 223 16.99 -7.28 -15.00
N THR A 224 16.06 -6.40 -15.37
CA THR A 224 14.70 -6.79 -15.77
C THR A 224 14.75 -7.84 -16.88
N ARG A 225 14.10 -8.99 -16.65
CA ARG A 225 14.06 -10.12 -17.59
C ARG A 225 12.72 -10.83 -17.55
N GLU A 226 12.30 -11.36 -18.70
CA GLU A 226 11.11 -12.21 -18.76
C GLU A 226 11.41 -13.57 -18.10
N VAL A 227 10.55 -13.98 -17.17
CA VAL A 227 10.61 -15.27 -16.48
C VAL A 227 9.29 -15.99 -16.66
N PHE A 228 9.36 -17.23 -17.15
CA PHE A 228 8.21 -18.14 -17.17
C PHE A 228 8.21 -19.01 -15.91
N VAL A 229 7.06 -19.12 -15.25
CA VAL A 229 6.86 -19.98 -14.09
C VAL A 229 5.60 -20.82 -14.30
N SER A 230 5.70 -22.12 -14.04
CA SER A 230 4.54 -23.02 -14.04
C SER A 230 3.58 -22.68 -12.90
N ALA A 231 2.32 -23.08 -12.99
CA ALA A 231 1.33 -22.79 -11.96
C ALA A 231 1.75 -23.41 -10.62
N PHE A 232 1.65 -22.65 -9.53
CA PHE A 232 1.98 -23.09 -8.18
C PHE A 232 1.04 -22.45 -7.16
N TYR A 233 0.99 -23.02 -5.96
CA TYR A 233 0.28 -22.42 -4.84
C TYR A 233 1.27 -21.73 -3.91
N ILE A 234 0.91 -20.54 -3.42
CA ILE A 234 1.65 -19.81 -2.40
C ILE A 234 0.75 -19.54 -1.20
N ASP A 235 1.33 -19.52 0.00
CA ASP A 235 0.60 -19.18 1.22
C ASP A 235 -0.03 -17.78 1.09
N GLN A 236 -1.29 -17.67 1.50
CA GLN A 236 -1.99 -16.38 1.45
C GLN A 236 -1.46 -15.38 2.48
N PHE A 237 -0.90 -15.89 3.58
CA PHE A 237 -0.40 -15.11 4.70
C PHE A 237 0.98 -15.62 5.10
N GLU A 238 1.79 -14.74 5.70
CA GLU A 238 3.06 -15.16 6.31
C GLU A 238 2.83 -16.18 7.43
N VAL A 239 3.87 -16.99 7.68
CA VAL A 239 3.89 -17.95 8.80
C VAL A 239 3.74 -17.20 10.12
N THR A 240 2.69 -17.52 10.87
CA THR A 240 2.44 -16.90 12.18
C THR A 240 3.31 -17.53 13.26
N HIS A 241 3.57 -16.80 14.34
CA HIS A 241 4.24 -17.36 15.52
C HIS A 241 3.56 -18.63 16.05
N GLU A 242 2.23 -18.68 16.02
CA GLU A 242 1.47 -19.86 16.47
C GLU A 242 1.73 -21.09 15.58
N THR A 243 1.68 -20.92 14.26
CA THR A 243 1.95 -22.01 13.30
C THR A 243 3.41 -22.47 13.35
N TYR A 244 4.35 -21.55 13.52
CA TYR A 244 5.76 -21.89 13.72
C TYR A 244 6.00 -22.63 15.04
N ALA A 245 5.40 -22.17 16.15
CA ALA A 245 5.51 -22.87 17.43
C ALA A 245 4.89 -24.28 17.38
N ALA A 246 3.81 -24.48 16.62
CA ALA A 246 3.25 -25.80 16.35
C ALA A 246 4.23 -26.70 15.59
N PHE A 247 4.85 -26.18 14.52
CA PHE A 247 5.90 -26.89 13.79
C PHE A 247 7.05 -27.31 14.70
N LEU A 248 7.56 -26.42 15.56
CA LEU A 248 8.62 -26.75 16.50
C LEU A 248 8.21 -27.85 17.49
N ARG A 249 6.93 -27.89 17.90
CA ARG A 249 6.42 -28.93 18.83
C ARG A 249 6.43 -30.28 18.15
N ASP A 250 6.00 -30.33 16.90
CA ASP A 250 5.94 -31.54 16.09
C ASP A 250 7.35 -32.08 15.76
N GLN A 251 8.32 -31.19 15.53
CA GLN A 251 9.72 -31.58 15.30
C GLN A 251 10.49 -31.93 16.58
N GLY A 252 9.91 -31.72 17.76
CA GLY A 252 10.60 -31.89 19.03
C GLY A 252 11.73 -30.87 19.26
N ASN A 253 11.76 -29.78 18.50
CA ASN A 253 12.76 -28.71 18.60
C ASN A 253 12.29 -27.61 19.57
N GLN A 254 12.01 -28.00 20.81
CA GLN A 254 11.42 -27.14 21.85
C GLN A 254 12.44 -26.52 22.81
N LEU A 255 13.71 -26.89 22.68
CA LEU A 255 14.79 -26.44 23.57
C LEU A 255 15.84 -25.75 22.71
N GLU A 256 15.95 -24.42 22.88
CA GLU A 256 17.14 -23.65 22.53
C GLU A 256 18.09 -23.56 23.72
#